data_AF-A0A935F994-F1
#
_entry.id   AF-A0A935F994-F1
#
_cell.length_a   1.000
_cell.length_b   1.000
_cell.length_c   1.000
_cell.angle_alpha   90.00
_cell.angle_beta   90.00
_cell.angle_gamma   90.00
#
_symmetry.space_group_name_H-M   'P 1'
#
loop_
_entity.id
_entity.type
_entity.pdbx_description
1 polymer ?
#
loop_
_entity_poly.entity_id
_entity_poly.type
_entity_poly.pdbx_seq_one_letter_code
_entity_poly.pdbx_strand_id
1 'polypeptide(L)'
;MDNSTQGMSEKLVMYLDGELAGQEKADFEKQLEANPGLQEELNRLQQTRSAVQYFGLQQKVAGIHQQMMLELATPVFPISRGKKILRYSMAAAAAVILLVGSWLAYSFFSLSPDKVFASGYHTYELSNMRSGDGAGSTVIEKAFEGKQFDEVLKLYREGSGMGNRDRFLTAIAALEKNNDPLAIRLFKEQLESNRLSPKPVYNDESE
;
A
#
# COMPACT_ATOMS: atom_id res chain seq x y z
N MET A 1 -33.28 -29.90 -85.16
CA MET A 1 -33.00 -28.72 -84.31
C MET A 1 -34.06 -27.70 -84.69
N ASP A 2 -35.13 -27.67 -83.89
CA ASP A 2 -36.29 -26.82 -84.17
C ASP A 2 -36.03 -25.39 -83.74
N ASN A 3 -36.34 -24.45 -84.63
CA ASN A 3 -36.18 -23.00 -84.46
C ASN A 3 -37.27 -22.39 -83.55
N SER A 4 -38.23 -23.20 -83.07
CA SER A 4 -39.38 -22.80 -82.25
C SER A 4 -39.08 -22.75 -80.74
N THR A 5 -37.96 -23.31 -80.28
CA THR A 5 -37.61 -23.33 -78.85
C THR A 5 -37.04 -22.01 -78.35
N GLN A 6 -36.36 -21.23 -79.22
CA GLN A 6 -35.70 -19.97 -78.81
C GLN A 6 -36.69 -18.88 -78.36
N GLY A 7 -37.80 -18.71 -79.08
CA GLY A 7 -38.83 -17.72 -78.70
C GLY A 7 -39.63 -18.13 -77.46
N MET A 8 -39.59 -19.40 -77.06
CA MET A 8 -40.31 -19.90 -75.89
C MET A 8 -39.55 -19.61 -74.59
N SER A 9 -38.22 -19.75 -74.61
CA SER A 9 -37.36 -19.39 -73.48
C SER A 9 -37.39 -17.88 -73.17
N GLU A 10 -37.50 -17.02 -74.19
CA GLU A 10 -37.65 -15.56 -73.99
C GLU A 10 -38.98 -15.21 -73.30
N LYS A 11 -40.09 -15.85 -73.72
CA LYS A 11 -41.40 -15.67 -73.05
C LYS A 11 -41.41 -16.15 -71.61
N LEU A 12 -40.68 -17.22 -71.28
CA LEU A 12 -40.52 -17.69 -69.89
C LEU A 12 -39.82 -16.64 -69.02
N VAL A 13 -38.80 -15.96 -69.55
CA VAL A 13 -38.09 -14.88 -68.85
C VAL A 13 -39.01 -13.66 -68.67
N MET A 14 -39.68 -13.21 -69.74
CA MET A 14 -40.65 -12.11 -69.67
C MET A 14 -41.78 -12.39 -68.67
N TYR A 15 -42.24 -13.64 -68.58
CA TYR A 15 -43.22 -14.07 -67.58
C TYR A 15 -42.69 -13.96 -66.14
N LEU A 16 -41.43 -14.36 -65.90
CA LEU A 16 -40.79 -14.30 -64.59
C LEU A 16 -40.45 -12.87 -64.14
N ASP A 17 -40.18 -11.99 -65.09
CA ASP A 17 -39.92 -10.56 -64.87
C ASP A 17 -41.24 -9.74 -64.79
N GLY A 18 -42.38 -10.36 -65.10
CA GLY A 18 -43.70 -9.75 -65.01
C GLY A 18 -44.05 -8.83 -66.18
N GLU A 19 -43.35 -8.98 -67.30
CA GLU A 19 -43.53 -8.17 -68.51
C GLU A 19 -44.70 -8.64 -69.38
N LEU A 20 -45.18 -9.88 -69.19
CA LEU A 20 -46.39 -10.38 -69.84
C LEU A 20 -47.66 -9.89 -69.12
N ALA A 21 -48.55 -9.21 -69.85
CA ALA A 21 -49.78 -8.64 -69.32
C ALA A 21 -51.02 -8.97 -70.16
N GLY A 22 -52.20 -8.88 -69.53
CA GLY A 22 -53.49 -9.03 -70.21
C GLY A 22 -53.68 -10.40 -70.88
N GLN A 23 -54.10 -10.39 -72.14
CA GLN A 23 -54.45 -11.59 -72.91
C GLN A 23 -53.24 -12.49 -73.18
N GLU A 24 -52.05 -11.90 -73.41
CA GLU A 24 -50.84 -12.64 -73.73
C GLU A 24 -50.37 -13.53 -72.56
N LYS A 25 -50.55 -13.04 -71.33
CA LYS A 25 -50.29 -13.83 -70.12
C LYS A 25 -51.25 -15.00 -69.99
N ALA A 26 -52.55 -14.77 -70.20
CA ALA A 26 -53.57 -15.82 -70.10
C ALA A 26 -53.38 -16.92 -71.15
N ASP A 27 -52.94 -16.55 -72.36
CA ASP A 27 -52.65 -17.51 -73.43
C ASP A 27 -51.36 -18.29 -73.16
N PHE A 28 -50.36 -17.66 -72.54
CA PHE A 28 -49.12 -18.32 -72.12
C PHE A 28 -49.33 -19.29 -70.95
N GLU A 29 -50.15 -18.93 -69.96
CA GLU A 29 -50.49 -19.81 -68.83
C GLU A 29 -51.17 -21.10 -69.30
N LYS A 30 -52.09 -21.01 -70.28
CA LYS A 30 -52.70 -22.19 -70.91
C LYS A 30 -51.67 -23.08 -71.62
N GLN A 31 -50.66 -22.48 -72.26
CA GLN A 31 -49.58 -23.23 -72.90
C GLN A 31 -48.66 -23.90 -71.87
N LEU A 32 -48.48 -23.27 -70.72
CA LEU A 32 -47.72 -23.81 -69.59
C LEU A 32 -48.42 -25.03 -68.98
N GLU A 33 -49.75 -24.99 -68.85
CA GLU A 33 -50.56 -26.12 -68.37
C GLU A 33 -50.58 -27.29 -69.36
N ALA A 34 -50.57 -27.01 -70.66
CA ALA A 34 -50.60 -28.02 -71.71
C ALA A 34 -49.24 -28.72 -71.93
N ASN A 35 -48.13 -28.13 -71.47
CA ASN A 35 -46.78 -28.63 -71.75
C ASN A 35 -45.93 -28.80 -70.48
N PRO A 36 -45.77 -30.03 -69.96
CA PRO A 36 -44.98 -30.27 -68.75
C PRO A 36 -43.49 -29.94 -68.90
N GLY A 37 -42.95 -29.97 -70.12
CA GLY A 37 -41.55 -29.58 -70.36
C GLY A 37 -41.30 -28.10 -70.12
N LEU A 38 -42.27 -27.24 -70.47
CA LEU A 38 -42.19 -25.79 -70.21
C LEU A 38 -42.34 -25.47 -68.73
N GLN A 39 -43.17 -26.23 -68.02
CA GLN A 39 -43.30 -26.11 -66.56
C GLN A 39 -42.00 -26.48 -65.85
N GLU A 40 -41.29 -27.51 -66.32
CA GLU A 40 -39.98 -27.87 -65.78
C GLU A 40 -38.92 -26.79 -66.03
N GLU A 41 -38.89 -26.20 -67.23
CA GLU A 41 -37.99 -25.10 -67.56
C GLU A 41 -38.26 -23.85 -66.70
N LEU A 42 -39.54 -23.50 -66.49
CA LEU A 42 -39.95 -22.42 -65.58
C LEU A 42 -39.45 -22.67 -64.15
N ASN A 43 -39.65 -23.89 -63.64
CA ASN A 43 -39.21 -24.27 -62.29
C ASN A 43 -37.68 -24.15 -62.14
N ARG A 44 -36.91 -24.58 -63.16
CA ARG A 44 -35.45 -24.44 -63.16
C ARG A 44 -35.04 -22.97 -63.12
N LEU A 45 -35.66 -22.12 -63.94
CA LEU A 45 -35.37 -20.68 -63.97
C LEU A 45 -35.70 -20.00 -62.62
N GLN A 46 -36.82 -20.36 -61.99
CA GLN A 46 -37.19 -19.86 -60.65
C GLN A 46 -36.18 -20.27 -59.57
N GLN A 47 -35.70 -21.51 -59.61
CA GLN A 47 -34.67 -21.99 -58.70
C GLN A 47 -33.34 -21.26 -58.91
N THR A 48 -32.91 -21.09 -60.16
CA THR A 48 -31.68 -20.32 -60.49
C THR A 48 -31.78 -18.88 -60.01
N ARG A 49 -32.92 -18.21 -60.26
CA ARG A 49 -33.15 -16.84 -59.78
C ARG A 49 -33.04 -16.75 -58.25
N SER A 50 -33.67 -17.68 -57.55
CA SER A 50 -33.64 -17.72 -56.07
C SER A 50 -32.23 -17.96 -55.54
N ALA A 51 -31.46 -18.84 -56.18
CA ALA A 51 -30.07 -19.12 -55.82
C ALA A 51 -29.16 -17.89 -56.00
N VAL A 52 -29.31 -17.17 -57.13
CA VAL A 52 -28.57 -15.93 -57.39
C VAL A 52 -28.91 -14.84 -56.37
N GLN A 53 -30.19 -14.69 -56.03
CA GLN A 53 -30.64 -13.75 -54.99
C GLN A 53 -30.05 -14.08 -53.62
N TYR A 54 -30.10 -15.36 -53.23
CA TYR A 54 -29.53 -15.83 -51.96
C TYR A 54 -28.03 -15.59 -51.89
N PHE A 55 -27.30 -15.90 -52.96
CA PHE A 55 -25.86 -15.66 -53.04
C PHE A 55 -25.50 -14.17 -52.92
N GLY A 56 -26.24 -13.31 -53.64
CA GLY A 56 -26.06 -11.86 -53.55
C GLY A 56 -26.35 -11.30 -52.15
N LEU A 57 -27.34 -11.84 -51.44
CA LEU A 57 -27.63 -11.48 -50.06
C LEU A 57 -26.51 -11.93 -49.11
N GLN A 58 -26.05 -13.17 -49.24
CA GLN A 58 -24.95 -13.71 -48.45
C GLN A 58 -23.70 -12.85 -48.58
N GLN A 59 -23.37 -12.41 -49.81
CA GLN A 59 -22.23 -11.54 -50.06
C GLN A 59 -22.38 -10.17 -49.38
N LYS A 60 -23.57 -9.56 -49.42
CA LYS A 60 -23.86 -8.31 -48.72
C LYS A 60 -23.72 -8.46 -47.20
N VAL A 61 -24.28 -9.53 -46.64
CA VAL A 61 -24.21 -9.81 -45.19
C VAL A 61 -22.77 -10.04 -44.76
N ALA A 62 -22.00 -10.81 -45.53
CA ALA A 62 -20.58 -11.03 -45.25
C ALA A 62 -19.77 -9.72 -45.24
N GLY A 63 -20.02 -8.84 -46.21
CA GLY A 63 -19.37 -7.52 -46.26
C GLY A 63 -19.70 -6.64 -45.06
N ILE A 64 -20.98 -6.55 -44.68
CA ILE A 64 -21.42 -5.80 -43.49
C ILE A 64 -20.84 -6.41 -42.22
N HIS A 65 -20.84 -7.73 -42.10
CA HIS A 65 -20.26 -8.42 -40.95
C HIS A 65 -18.76 -8.14 -40.81
N GLN A 66 -18.02 -8.13 -41.90
CA GLN A 66 -16.60 -7.80 -41.89
C GLN A 66 -16.37 -6.34 -41.45
N GLN A 67 -17.16 -5.39 -41.95
CA GLN A 67 -17.08 -3.99 -41.53
C GLN A 67 -17.41 -3.83 -40.04
N MET A 68 -18.47 -4.50 -39.57
CA MET A 68 -18.84 -4.52 -38.15
C MET A 68 -17.74 -5.10 -37.27
N MET A 69 -17.09 -6.19 -37.70
CA MET A 69 -15.99 -6.80 -36.96
C MET A 69 -14.77 -5.88 -36.87
N LEU A 70 -14.48 -5.11 -37.92
CA LEU A 70 -13.41 -4.11 -37.92
C LEU A 70 -13.71 -2.95 -36.97
N GLU A 71 -14.97 -2.49 -36.92
CA GLU A 71 -15.39 -1.44 -35.99
C GLU A 71 -15.42 -1.92 -34.52
N LEU A 72 -15.82 -3.17 -34.29
CA LEU A 72 -15.82 -3.78 -32.95
C LEU A 72 -14.42 -4.15 -32.46
N ALA A 73 -13.43 -4.26 -33.35
CA ALA A 73 -12.02 -4.47 -33.02
C ALA A 73 -11.34 -3.24 -32.40
N THR A 74 -12.09 -2.46 -31.60
CA THR A 74 -11.50 -1.53 -30.65
C THR A 74 -10.46 -2.27 -29.80
N PRO A 75 -9.24 -1.72 -29.65
CA PRO A 75 -8.20 -2.38 -28.87
C PRO A 75 -8.65 -2.42 -27.42
N VAL A 76 -9.15 -3.58 -27.00
CA VAL A 76 -9.44 -3.87 -25.60
C VAL A 76 -8.08 -3.99 -24.93
N PHE A 77 -7.58 -2.90 -24.37
CA PHE A 77 -6.37 -2.94 -23.56
C PHE A 77 -6.63 -3.91 -22.40
N PRO A 78 -5.93 -5.06 -22.31
CA PRO A 78 -6.13 -5.95 -21.20
C PRO A 78 -5.73 -5.19 -19.94
N ILE A 79 -6.68 -5.00 -19.03
CA ILE A 79 -6.42 -4.39 -17.72
C ILE A 79 -5.42 -5.31 -17.03
N SER A 80 -4.14 -4.96 -17.09
CA SER A 80 -3.09 -5.84 -16.60
C SER A 80 -3.31 -6.04 -15.10
N ARG A 81 -3.40 -7.32 -14.68
CA ARG A 81 -3.58 -7.71 -13.28
C ARG A 81 -2.49 -7.10 -12.37
N GLY A 82 -1.34 -6.74 -12.93
CA GLY A 82 -0.25 -6.05 -12.24
C GLY A 82 -0.61 -4.69 -11.64
N LYS A 83 -1.47 -3.88 -12.28
CA LYS A 83 -1.86 -2.55 -11.75
C LYS A 83 -2.73 -2.65 -10.49
N LYS A 84 -3.53 -3.73 -10.37
CA LYS A 84 -4.34 -3.98 -9.15
C LYS A 84 -3.44 -4.44 -7.99
N ILE A 85 -2.49 -5.33 -8.25
CA ILE A 85 -1.54 -5.81 -7.23
C ILE A 85 -0.68 -4.66 -6.71
N LEU A 86 -0.20 -3.78 -7.59
CA LEU A 86 0.62 -2.63 -7.19
C LEU A 86 -0.13 -1.64 -6.28
N ARG A 87 -1.44 -1.44 -6.52
CA ARG A 87 -2.25 -0.55 -5.68
C ARG A 87 -2.49 -1.15 -4.29
N TYR A 88 -2.73 -2.46 -4.19
CA TYR A 88 -2.92 -3.12 -2.90
C TYR A 88 -1.62 -3.31 -2.12
N SER A 89 -0.49 -3.58 -2.79
CA SER A 89 0.81 -3.68 -2.13
C SER A 89 1.28 -2.34 -1.58
N MET A 90 1.02 -1.24 -2.30
CA MET A 90 1.35 0.11 -1.83
C MET A 90 0.52 0.50 -0.60
N ALA A 91 -0.78 0.16 -0.58
CA ALA A 91 -1.63 0.39 0.58
C ALA A 91 -1.21 -0.44 1.79
N ALA A 92 -0.84 -1.71 1.58
CA ALA A 92 -0.34 -2.58 2.65
C ALA A 92 0.99 -2.08 3.23
N ALA A 93 1.92 -1.65 2.38
CA ALA A 93 3.20 -1.09 2.82
C ALA A 93 3.02 0.18 3.67
N ALA A 94 2.12 1.08 3.27
CA ALA A 94 1.81 2.28 4.05
C ALA A 94 1.24 1.96 5.44
N ALA A 95 0.37 0.94 5.55
CA ALA A 95 -0.18 0.51 6.83
C ALA A 95 0.91 -0.06 7.77
N VAL A 96 1.85 -0.84 7.22
CA VAL A 96 2.99 -1.36 8.01
C VAL A 96 3.88 -0.23 8.49
N ILE A 97 4.19 0.76 7.63
CA ILE A 97 5.00 1.92 8.01
C ILE A 97 4.30 2.72 9.13
N LEU A 98 2.98 2.92 9.05
CA LEU A 98 2.24 3.60 10.12
C LEU A 98 2.27 2.83 11.44
N LEU A 99 2.12 1.51 11.41
CA LEU A 99 2.20 0.69 12.62
C LEU A 99 3.59 0.73 13.25
N VAL A 100 4.63 0.52 12.45
CA VAL A 100 6.02 0.54 12.93
C VAL A 100 6.42 1.93 13.40
N GLY A 101 6.06 2.98 12.64
CA GLY A 101 6.32 4.36 13.01
C GLY A 101 5.60 4.76 14.30
N SER A 102 4.34 4.34 14.47
CA SER A 102 3.58 4.60 15.70
C SER A 102 4.20 3.87 16.89
N TRP A 103 4.66 2.63 16.72
CA TRP A 103 5.33 1.88 17.76
C TRP A 103 6.67 2.50 18.16
N LEU A 104 7.48 2.92 17.18
CA LEU A 104 8.75 3.62 17.44
C LEU A 104 8.52 4.97 18.13
N ALA A 105 7.54 5.76 17.68
CA ALA A 105 7.17 7.01 18.32
C ALA A 105 6.71 6.77 19.77
N TYR A 106 5.84 5.79 19.99
CA TYR A 106 5.39 5.41 21.33
C TYR A 106 6.58 5.02 22.22
N SER A 107 7.47 4.17 21.73
CA SER A 107 8.68 3.75 22.44
C SER A 107 9.55 4.95 22.81
N PHE A 108 9.84 5.84 21.85
CA PHE A 108 10.66 7.03 22.09
C PHE A 108 10.04 8.00 23.10
N PHE A 109 8.74 8.27 23.00
CA PHE A 109 8.07 9.22 23.89
C PHE A 109 7.72 8.66 25.28
N SER A 110 7.55 7.34 25.41
CA SER A 110 7.18 6.72 26.69
C SER A 110 8.37 6.12 27.45
N LEU A 111 9.37 5.54 26.76
CA LEU A 111 10.56 4.93 27.36
C LEU A 111 11.81 5.83 27.32
N SER A 112 11.66 7.16 27.19
CA SER A 112 12.83 8.04 27.32
C SER A 112 13.50 7.77 28.69
N PRO A 113 14.83 7.60 28.75
CA PRO A 113 15.57 7.39 29.99
C PRO A 113 15.18 8.38 31.09
N ASP A 114 14.89 9.63 30.72
CA ASP A 114 14.45 10.68 31.64
C ASP A 114 13.14 10.33 32.37
N LYS A 115 12.19 9.67 31.70
CA LYS A 115 10.92 9.27 32.32
C LYS A 115 11.09 8.06 33.24
N VAL A 116 11.95 7.12 32.86
CA VAL A 116 12.29 5.96 33.71
C VAL A 116 13.02 6.45 34.96
N PHE A 117 14.01 7.33 34.79
CA PHE A 117 14.73 7.98 35.88
C PHE A 117 13.76 8.78 36.76
N ALA A 118 12.93 9.65 36.20
CA ALA A 118 11.96 10.43 36.99
C ALA A 118 10.94 9.57 37.77
N SER A 119 10.62 8.37 37.29
CA SER A 119 9.69 7.46 37.98
C SER A 119 10.32 6.67 39.12
N GLY A 120 11.63 6.40 39.06
CA GLY A 120 12.36 5.60 40.05
C GLY A 120 13.32 6.40 40.93
N TYR A 121 13.64 7.64 40.56
CA TYR A 121 14.55 8.49 41.30
C TYR A 121 13.86 9.13 42.49
N HIS A 122 14.33 8.78 43.68
CA HIS A 122 14.00 9.49 44.91
C HIS A 122 15.21 10.34 45.31
N THR A 123 14.99 11.65 45.46
CA THR A 123 16.02 12.57 45.95
C THR A 123 16.55 12.07 47.28
N TYR A 124 17.86 11.88 47.36
CA TYR A 124 18.52 11.46 48.58
C TYR A 124 18.46 12.59 49.62
N GLU A 125 17.71 12.37 50.69
CA GLU A 125 17.69 13.27 51.85
C GLU A 125 18.61 12.70 52.94
N LEU A 126 19.48 13.55 53.47
CA LEU A 126 20.30 13.21 54.63
C LEU A 126 19.37 12.91 55.81
N SER A 127 19.40 11.67 56.31
CA SER A 127 18.64 11.32 57.51
C SER A 127 19.27 11.99 58.73
N ASN A 128 18.53 12.91 59.36
CA ASN A 128 18.95 13.67 60.53
C ASN A 128 19.06 12.81 61.82
N MET A 129 19.19 11.49 61.71
CA MET A 129 19.34 10.60 62.86
C MET A 129 20.77 10.58 63.39
N ARG A 130 20.99 11.42 64.41
CA ARG A 130 21.94 11.22 65.52
C ARG A 130 23.36 10.83 65.07
N SER A 131 24.10 11.80 64.52
CA SER A 131 25.56 11.81 64.67
C SER A 131 25.88 12.01 66.16
N GLY A 132 26.01 10.90 66.88
CA GLY A 132 26.83 10.87 68.09
C GLY A 132 28.28 11.18 67.69
N ASP A 133 28.93 12.03 68.47
CA ASP A 133 30.28 12.57 68.28
C ASP A 133 30.48 13.52 67.10
N GLY A 134 30.09 14.78 67.30
CA GLY A 134 31.01 15.94 67.38
C GLY A 134 32.14 16.18 66.37
N ALA A 135 32.32 15.36 65.33
CA ALA A 135 33.40 15.47 64.36
C ALA A 135 32.84 15.34 62.93
N GLY A 136 32.70 16.48 62.26
CA GLY A 136 32.89 16.56 60.82
C GLY A 136 31.66 16.53 59.93
N SER A 137 30.67 17.42 60.18
CA SER A 137 29.82 17.87 59.06
C SER A 137 30.71 18.66 58.10
N THR A 138 30.98 18.11 56.92
CA THR A 138 31.87 18.72 55.93
C THR A 138 31.22 19.97 55.34
N VAL A 139 32.03 20.87 54.76
CA VAL A 139 31.49 22.08 54.11
C VAL A 139 30.55 21.70 52.95
N ILE A 140 30.83 20.57 52.29
CA ILE A 140 29.96 19.99 51.25
C ILE A 140 28.64 19.49 51.84
N GLU A 141 28.65 18.79 52.97
CA GLU A 141 27.43 18.29 53.61
C GLU A 141 26.48 19.42 53.97
N LYS A 142 26.98 20.52 54.56
CA LYS A 142 26.15 21.69 54.90
C LYS A 142 25.56 22.37 53.67
N ALA A 143 26.36 22.50 52.60
CA ALA A 143 25.88 23.06 51.33
C ALA A 143 24.82 22.15 50.69
N PHE A 144 24.97 20.83 50.82
CA PHE A 144 24.02 19.85 50.32
C PHE A 144 22.69 19.89 51.11
N GLU A 145 22.75 19.95 52.44
CA GLU A 145 21.56 20.13 53.32
C GLU A 145 20.78 21.40 52.95
N GLY A 146 21.49 22.48 52.63
CA GLY A 146 20.90 23.74 52.18
C GLY A 146 20.33 23.71 50.75
N LYS A 147 20.38 22.56 50.05
CA LYS A 147 20.04 22.41 48.62
C LYS A 147 20.84 23.34 47.71
N GLN A 148 22.03 23.76 48.15
CA GLN A 148 22.93 24.65 47.42
C GLN A 148 23.86 23.84 46.52
N PHE A 149 23.29 23.13 45.54
CA PHE A 149 24.04 22.20 44.70
C PHE A 149 25.14 22.87 43.86
N ASP A 150 24.96 24.14 43.45
CA ASP A 150 26.00 24.89 42.73
C ASP A 150 27.24 25.12 43.62
N GLU A 151 27.02 25.37 44.91
CA GLU A 151 28.10 25.58 45.87
C GLU A 151 28.80 24.26 46.19
N VAL A 152 28.07 23.15 46.30
CA VAL A 152 28.64 21.80 46.43
C VAL A 152 29.62 21.51 45.29
N LEU A 153 29.21 21.74 44.04
CA LEU A 153 30.05 21.51 42.87
C LEU A 153 31.28 22.42 42.82
N LYS A 154 31.14 23.66 43.30
CA LYS A 154 32.26 24.60 43.40
C LYS A 154 33.27 24.16 44.47
N LEU A 155 32.78 23.84 45.67
CA LEU A 155 33.61 23.37 46.79
C LEU A 155 34.38 22.10 46.43
N TYR A 156 33.75 21.18 45.69
CA TYR A 156 34.42 19.97 45.21
C TYR A 156 35.57 20.28 44.24
N ARG A 157 35.38 21.22 43.30
CA ARG A 157 36.44 21.66 42.37
C ARG A 157 37.60 22.35 43.08
N GLU A 158 37.29 23.05 44.17
CA GLU A 158 38.28 23.70 45.04
C GLU A 158 39.03 22.69 45.94
N GLY A 159 38.74 21.39 45.81
CA GLY A 159 39.41 20.31 46.54
C GLY A 159 38.89 20.11 47.97
N SER A 160 37.80 20.80 48.33
CA SER A 160 37.15 20.64 49.63
C SER A 160 36.24 19.42 49.56
N GLY A 161 36.68 18.28 50.11
CA GLY A 161 35.85 17.08 50.23
C GLY A 161 36.37 15.87 49.44
N MET A 162 37.49 15.31 49.90
CA MET A 162 38.08 14.09 49.36
C MET A 162 37.56 12.81 50.03
N GLY A 163 36.58 12.92 50.93
CA GLY A 163 35.97 11.77 51.58
C GLY A 163 34.96 11.06 50.68
N ASN A 164 34.75 9.77 50.92
CA ASN A 164 33.76 8.94 50.21
C ASN A 164 32.35 9.55 50.28
N ARG A 165 31.98 10.10 51.45
CA ARG A 165 30.70 10.78 51.68
C ARG A 165 30.57 12.05 50.84
N ASP A 166 31.62 12.87 50.78
CA ASP A 166 31.61 14.12 50.02
C ASP A 166 31.53 13.87 48.51
N ARG A 167 32.21 12.83 48.02
CA ARG A 167 32.13 12.39 46.62
C ARG A 167 30.71 11.94 46.26
N PHE A 168 30.07 11.15 47.12
CA PHE A 168 28.70 10.71 46.94
C PHE A 168 27.71 11.88 46.91
N LEU A 169 27.78 12.80 47.87
CA LEU A 169 26.92 13.99 47.90
C LEU A 169 27.16 14.91 46.71
N THR A 170 28.41 15.04 46.25
CA THR A 170 28.74 15.80 45.04
C THR A 170 28.17 15.13 43.79
N ALA A 171 28.20 13.80 43.72
CA ALA A 171 27.62 13.04 42.61
C ALA A 171 26.09 13.25 42.53
N ILE A 172 25.40 13.25 43.66
CA ILE A 172 23.96 13.56 43.73
C ILE A 172 23.69 15.02 43.34
N ALA A 173 24.49 15.97 43.84
CA ALA A 173 24.36 17.38 43.46
C ALA A 173 24.58 17.60 41.95
N ALA A 174 25.46 16.79 41.32
CA ALA A 174 25.66 16.80 39.88
C ALA A 174 24.44 16.24 39.11
N LEU A 175 23.78 15.19 39.62
CA LEU A 175 22.52 14.68 39.05
C LEU A 175 21.41 15.73 39.11
N GLU A 176 21.22 16.38 40.26
CA GLU A 176 20.23 17.45 40.45
C GLU A 176 20.46 18.67 39.53
N LYS A 177 21.69 18.82 39.02
CA LYS A 177 22.08 19.87 38.07
C LYS A 177 22.13 19.41 36.61
N ASN A 178 21.64 18.20 36.30
CA ASN A 178 21.70 17.59 34.96
C ASN A 178 23.13 17.53 34.39
N ASN A 179 24.13 17.38 35.26
CA ASN A 179 25.52 17.19 34.87
C ASN A 179 25.90 15.71 34.96
N ASP A 180 25.23 14.92 34.12
CA ASP A 180 25.34 13.46 34.09
C ASP A 180 26.77 12.96 33.87
N PRO A 181 27.60 13.58 33.00
CA PRO A 181 28.98 13.13 32.82
C PRO A 181 29.82 13.21 34.10
N LEU A 182 29.58 14.25 34.92
CA LEU A 182 30.28 14.41 36.20
C LEU A 182 29.74 13.43 37.24
N ALA A 183 28.41 13.27 37.32
CA ALA A 183 27.78 12.34 38.24
C ALA A 183 28.24 10.89 38.01
N ILE A 184 28.18 10.42 36.75
CA ILE A 184 28.60 9.06 36.38
C ILE A 184 30.06 8.81 36.76
N ARG A 185 30.94 9.79 36.53
CA ARG A 185 32.36 9.66 36.89
C ARG A 185 32.54 9.49 38.40
N LEU A 186 31.88 10.34 39.19
CA LEU A 186 32.00 10.34 40.64
C LEU A 186 31.42 9.07 41.28
N PHE A 187 30.26 8.58 40.80
CA PHE A 187 29.71 7.30 41.27
C PHE A 187 30.63 6.11 40.93
N LYS A 188 31.21 6.07 39.73
CA LYS A 188 32.19 5.04 39.37
C LYS A 188 33.43 5.10 40.25
N GLU A 189 33.97 6.29 40.49
CA GLU A 189 35.11 6.49 41.39
C GLU A 189 34.79 6.05 42.83
N GLN A 190 33.55 6.30 43.29
CA GLN A 190 33.06 5.87 44.59
C GLN A 190 32.92 4.34 44.70
N LEU A 191 32.33 3.68 43.70
CA LEU A 191 32.22 2.21 43.62
C LEU A 191 33.59 1.53 43.57
N GLU A 192 34.52 2.06 42.77
CA GLU A 192 35.88 1.54 42.71
C GLU A 192 36.64 1.72 44.04
N SER A 193 36.44 2.88 44.70
CA SER A 193 37.01 3.11 46.04
C SER A 193 36.43 2.17 47.09
N ASN A 194 35.16 1.81 46.99
CA ASN A 194 34.51 0.86 47.89
C ASN A 194 34.97 -0.57 47.64
N ARG A 195 35.23 -0.97 46.39
CA ARG A 195 35.76 -2.30 46.03
C ARG A 195 37.15 -2.55 46.64
N LEU A 196 37.94 -1.49 46.80
CA LEU A 196 39.28 -1.54 47.38
C LEU A 196 39.29 -1.34 48.91
N SER A 197 38.15 -0.98 49.51
CA SER A 197 38.04 -0.70 50.94
C SER A 197 37.60 -1.94 51.73
N PRO A 198 38.21 -2.23 52.90
CA PRO A 198 37.76 -3.32 53.77
C PRO A 198 36.39 -3.06 54.43
N LYS A 199 35.86 -1.83 54.31
CA LYS A 199 34.49 -1.45 54.70
C LYS A 199 33.87 -0.59 53.59
N PRO A 200 33.10 -1.18 52.66
CA PRO A 200 32.41 -0.41 51.63
C PRO A 200 31.26 0.41 52.27
N VAL A 201 31.06 1.65 51.80
CA VAL A 201 30.00 2.55 52.29
C VAL A 201 29.34 3.21 51.08
N TYR A 202 28.02 3.29 51.06
CA TYR A 202 27.23 3.85 49.94
C TYR A 202 27.25 3.01 48.66
N ASN A 203 27.36 1.67 48.75
CA ASN A 203 27.38 0.80 47.57
C ASN A 203 26.01 0.72 46.90
N ASP A 204 24.97 0.36 47.65
CA ASP A 204 23.62 0.16 47.12
C ASP A 204 23.03 1.47 46.56
N GLU A 205 23.47 2.62 47.08
CA GLU A 205 23.04 3.94 46.65
C GLU A 205 23.84 4.50 45.46
N SER A 206 24.95 3.86 45.08
CA SER A 206 25.83 4.30 43.97
C SER A 206 25.76 3.41 42.72
N GLU A 207 25.03 2.29 42.76
CA GLU A 207 24.77 1.37 41.63
C GLU A 207 23.66 1.89 40.68
#